data_AF-A0A7J2JR97-F1
#
_entry.id   AF-A0A7J2JR97-F1
#
_cell.length_a   1.000
_cell.length_b   1.000
_cell.length_c   1.000
_cell.angle_alpha   90.00
_cell.angle_beta   90.00
_cell.angle_gamma   90.00
#
_symmetry.space_group_name_H-M   'P 1'
#
loop_
_entity.id
_entity.type
_entity.pdbx_description
1 polymer ?
#
loop_
_entity_poly.entity_id
_entity_poly.type
_entity_poly.pdbx_seq_one_letter_code
_entity_poly.pdbx_strand_id
1 'polypeptide(L)'
;MNPAVATVLAGLVQGVLEWLPVSSEGQVSVLLSMLGGAPPASAVSMALWLHLGTSLAAAAYLRSELAAAIRWLLRAEGGDPATFKYLLVGTAVTGVTGVPSYLLATRVPSSVALALVTPTLLTALGVA
;
A
#
# COMPACT_ATOMS: atom_id res chain seq x y z
N MET A 1 8.12 17.06 17.12
CA MET A 1 8.09 15.80 17.90
C MET A 1 9.37 15.04 17.62
N ASN A 2 9.80 14.10 18.47
CA ASN A 2 10.95 13.25 18.12
C ASN A 2 10.58 12.44 16.86
N PRO A 3 11.39 12.45 15.78
CA PRO A 3 11.07 11.77 14.54
C PRO A 3 10.80 10.27 14.74
N ALA A 4 11.50 9.61 15.67
CA ALA A 4 11.28 8.21 15.99
C ALA A 4 9.87 7.95 16.54
N VAL A 5 9.36 8.85 17.39
CA VAL A 5 7.99 8.75 17.92
C VAL A 5 6.99 8.92 16.78
N ALA A 6 7.23 9.84 15.84
CA ALA A 6 6.37 10.02 14.69
C ALA A 6 6.33 8.77 13.79
N THR A 7 7.47 8.10 13.58
CA THR A 7 7.52 6.87 12.76
C THR A 7 6.85 5.69 13.44
N VAL A 8 6.99 5.53 14.76
CA VAL A 8 6.27 4.49 15.51
C VAL A 8 4.76 4.72 15.45
N LEU A 9 4.30 5.95 15.68
CA LEU A 9 2.89 6.30 15.57
C LEU A 9 2.37 6.08 14.14
N ALA A 10 3.16 6.47 13.12
CA ALA A 10 2.83 6.21 11.72
C ALA A 10 2.65 4.72 11.43
N GLY A 11 3.52 3.85 11.97
CA GLY A 11 3.39 2.40 11.83
C GLY A 11 2.14 1.84 12.48
N LEU A 12 1.78 2.32 13.68
CA LEU A 12 0.53 1.93 14.35
C LEU A 12 -0.69 2.38 13.54
N VAL A 13 -0.68 3.61 13.05
CA VAL A 13 -1.76 4.17 12.22
C VAL A 13 -1.86 3.40 10.90
N GLN A 14 -0.76 3.12 10.19
CA GLN A 14 -0.76 2.27 9.00
C GLN A 14 -1.37 0.90 9.30
N GLY A 15 -0.96 0.29 10.42
CA GLY A 15 -1.46 -1.01 10.86
C GLY A 15 -2.97 -1.06 11.12
N VAL A 16 -3.61 0.07 11.47
CA VAL A 16 -5.07 0.16 11.62
C VAL A 16 -5.73 0.54 10.30
N LEU A 17 -5.23 1.59 9.64
CA LEU A 17 -5.84 2.17 8.44
C LEU A 17 -5.78 1.24 7.24
N GLU A 18 -4.80 0.33 7.16
CA GLU A 18 -4.70 -0.62 6.05
C GLU A 18 -5.93 -1.52 5.92
N TRP A 19 -6.61 -1.80 7.03
CA TRP A 19 -7.80 -2.65 7.05
C TRP A 19 -9.09 -1.86 6.85
N LEU A 20 -8.98 -0.53 6.68
CA LEU A 20 -10.10 0.38 6.47
C LEU A 20 -10.03 0.97 5.05
N PRO A 21 -11.18 1.18 4.37
CA PRO A 21 -11.20 1.74 3.02
C PRO A 21 -11.02 3.26 3.01
N VAL A 22 -9.87 3.77 3.49
CA VAL A 22 -9.65 5.20 3.79
C VAL A 22 -8.36 5.80 3.22
N SER A 23 -7.71 5.11 2.27
CA SER A 23 -6.43 5.52 1.65
C SER A 23 -5.30 5.72 2.68
N SER A 24 -4.82 4.62 3.26
CA SER A 24 -3.85 4.59 4.36
C SER A 24 -2.56 5.36 4.04
N GLU A 25 -1.98 5.23 2.85
CA GLU A 25 -0.70 5.86 2.49
C GLU A 25 -0.77 7.39 2.50
N GLY A 26 -1.89 7.95 2.05
CA GLY A 26 -2.13 9.39 2.07
C GLY A 26 -2.22 9.94 3.49
N GLN A 27 -3.00 9.27 4.34
CA GLN A 27 -3.18 9.65 5.75
C GLN A 27 -1.87 9.53 6.53
N VAL A 28 -1.11 8.45 6.32
CA VAL A 28 0.19 8.25 6.95
C VAL A 28 1.24 9.24 6.45
N SER A 29 1.21 9.60 5.16
CA SER A 29 2.07 10.65 4.61
C SER A 29 1.77 12.02 5.25
N VAL A 30 0.49 12.35 5.48
CA VAL A 30 0.10 13.57 6.21
C VAL A 30 0.65 13.54 7.64
N LEU A 31 0.46 12.44 8.36
CA LEU A 31 0.95 12.29 9.73
C LEU A 31 2.48 12.45 9.81
N LEU A 32 3.22 11.81 8.90
CA LEU A 32 4.68 11.90 8.84
C LEU A 32 5.17 13.32 8.50
N SER A 33 4.49 14.01 7.59
CA SER A 33 4.82 15.40 7.27
C SER A 33 4.50 16.36 8.41
N MET A 34 3.32 16.24 9.04
CA MET A 34 2.89 17.15 10.09
C MET A 34 3.62 16.93 11.42
N LEU A 35 3.77 15.67 11.85
CA LEU A 35 4.33 15.34 13.16
C LEU A 35 5.83 15.07 13.12
N GLY A 36 6.32 14.50 12.01
CA GLY A 36 7.72 14.16 11.79
C GLY A 36 8.51 15.23 11.02
N GLY A 37 7.85 16.22 10.42
CA GLY A 37 8.49 17.25 9.60
C GLY A 37 9.06 16.72 8.27
N ALA A 38 8.65 15.52 7.86
CA ALA A 38 9.16 14.88 6.66
C ALA A 38 8.66 15.59 5.38
N PRO A 39 9.55 15.95 4.44
CA PRO A 39 9.14 16.42 3.12
C PRO A 39 8.16 15.45 2.44
N PRO A 40 7.16 15.93 1.68
CA PRO A 40 6.11 15.09 1.09
C PRO A 40 6.64 13.84 0.38
N ALA A 41 7.65 13.99 -0.49
CA ALA A 41 8.25 12.86 -1.19
C ALA A 41 8.79 11.77 -0.24
N SER A 42 9.47 12.17 0.84
CA SER A 42 10.00 11.24 1.84
C SER A 42 8.91 10.62 2.71
N ALA A 43 7.83 11.37 2.99
CA ALA A 43 6.68 10.88 3.74
C ALA A 43 5.95 9.77 2.97
N VAL A 44 5.79 9.94 1.65
CA VAL A 44 5.24 8.90 0.76
C VAL A 44 6.11 7.66 0.71
N SER A 45 7.42 7.83 0.50
CA SER A 45 8.34 6.68 0.48
C SER A 45 8.32 5.92 1.82
N MET A 46 8.24 6.64 2.94
CA MET A 46 8.14 6.03 4.26
C MET A 46 6.79 5.34 4.49
N ALA A 47 5.68 5.93 4.05
CA ALA A 47 4.35 5.30 4.12
C ALA A 47 4.32 3.97 3.36
N LEU A 48 4.94 3.89 2.18
CA LEU A 48 5.09 2.65 1.42
C LEU A 48 5.95 1.60 2.15
N TRP A 49 7.02 2.02 2.81
CA TRP A 49 7.82 1.12 3.64
C TRP A 49 7.02 0.57 4.83
N LEU A 50 6.17 1.40 5.45
CA LEU A 50 5.28 0.95 6.53
C LEU A 50 4.19 0.00 6.01
N HIS A 51 3.66 0.23 4.80
CA HIS A 51 2.71 -0.65 4.11
C HIS A 51 3.31 -2.04 3.79
N LEU A 52 4.62 -2.14 3.57
CA LEU A 52 5.27 -3.44 3.48
C LEU A 52 5.11 -4.26 4.78
N GLY A 53 5.11 -3.60 5.94
CA GLY A 53 4.87 -4.24 7.23
C GLY A 53 3.49 -4.90 7.33
N THR A 54 2.44 -4.21 6.87
CA THR A 54 1.08 -4.76 6.83
C THR A 54 0.93 -5.84 5.77
N SER A 55 1.62 -5.71 4.62
CA SER A 55 1.71 -6.76 3.60
C SER A 55 2.34 -8.05 4.16
N LEU A 56 3.41 -7.93 4.95
CA LEU A 56 4.03 -9.06 5.64
C LEU A 56 3.10 -9.66 6.69
N ALA A 57 2.34 -8.85 7.43
CA ALA A 57 1.33 -9.34 8.36
C ALA A 57 0.23 -10.15 7.63
N ALA A 58 -0.25 -9.66 6.49
CA ALA A 58 -1.20 -10.38 5.65
C ALA A 58 -0.62 -11.70 5.10
N ALA A 59 0.64 -11.69 4.65
CA ALA A 59 1.32 -12.89 4.17
C ALA A 59 1.52 -13.94 5.29
N ALA A 60 1.81 -13.50 6.51
CA ALA A 60 1.92 -14.37 7.68
C ALA A 60 0.56 -14.98 8.07
N TYR A 61 -0.52 -14.19 7.99
CA TYR A 61 -1.87 -14.65 8.22
C TYR A 61 -2.30 -15.69 7.17
N LEU A 62 -2.11 -15.39 5.88
CA LEU A 62 -2.45 -16.23 4.72
C LEU A 62 -1.35 -17.21 4.32
N ARG A 63 -0.47 -17.59 5.25
CA ARG A 63 0.74 -18.38 4.93
C ARG A 63 0.44 -19.73 4.28
N SER A 64 -0.67 -20.37 4.63
CA SER A 64 -1.08 -21.67 4.07
C SER A 64 -1.49 -21.56 2.62
N GLU A 65 -2.32 -20.56 2.33
CA GLU A 65 -2.87 -20.20 1.03
C GLU A 65 -1.75 -19.74 0.11
N LEU A 66 -0.87 -18.87 0.61
CA LEU A 66 0.30 -18.39 -0.12
C LEU A 66 1.25 -19.55 -0.44
N ALA A 67 1.53 -20.44 0.51
CA ALA A 67 2.38 -21.59 0.26
C ALA A 67 1.75 -22.57 -0.73
N ALA A 68 0.42 -22.74 -0.71
CA ALA A 68 -0.30 -23.53 -1.71
C ALA A 68 -0.18 -22.91 -3.12
N ALA A 69 -0.40 -21.60 -3.23
CA ALA A 69 -0.26 -20.86 -4.49
C ALA A 69 1.16 -20.95 -5.06
N ILE A 70 2.20 -20.80 -4.22
CA ILE A 70 3.60 -20.91 -4.63
C ILE A 70 3.95 -22.35 -5.06
N ARG A 71 3.55 -23.37 -4.29
CA ARG A 71 3.80 -24.77 -4.67
C ARG A 71 3.16 -25.12 -6.00
N TRP A 72 1.93 -24.65 -6.21
CA TRP A 72 1.24 -24.82 -7.48
C TRP A 72 1.99 -24.14 -8.63
N LEU A 73 2.42 -22.88 -8.44
CA LEU A 73 3.15 -22.14 -9.47
C LEU A 73 4.44 -22.85 -9.91
N LEU A 74 5.17 -23.44 -8.95
CA LEU A 74 6.44 -24.10 -9.21
C LEU A 74 6.30 -25.51 -9.79
N ARG A 75 5.20 -26.21 -9.50
CA ARG A 75 5.02 -27.63 -9.87
C ARG A 75 3.93 -27.87 -10.92
N ALA A 76 3.07 -26.88 -11.19
CA ALA A 76 1.91 -26.97 -12.09
C ALA A 76 0.94 -28.14 -11.78
N GLU A 77 0.96 -28.67 -10.56
CA GLU A 77 0.13 -29.82 -10.16
C GLU A 77 -1.14 -29.37 -9.41
N GLY A 78 -2.32 -29.72 -9.95
CA GLY A 78 -3.56 -29.79 -9.18
C GLY A 78 -4.25 -28.47 -8.79
N GLY A 79 -4.02 -27.38 -9.51
CA GLY A 79 -4.65 -26.09 -9.21
C GLY A 79 -5.28 -25.40 -10.41
N ASP A 80 -6.10 -24.40 -10.10
CA ASP A 80 -7.00 -23.72 -11.03
C ASP A 80 -6.26 -22.71 -11.92
N PRO A 81 -6.25 -22.92 -13.26
CA PRO A 81 -5.65 -21.98 -14.20
C PRO A 81 -6.23 -20.56 -14.13
N ALA A 82 -7.48 -20.40 -13.73
CA ALA A 82 -8.10 -19.08 -13.59
C ALA A 82 -7.48 -18.30 -12.42
N THR A 83 -7.30 -18.94 -11.27
CA THR A 83 -6.59 -18.38 -10.11
C THR A 83 -5.17 -17.94 -10.46
N PHE A 84 -4.43 -18.73 -11.26
CA PHE A 84 -3.10 -18.33 -11.71
C PHE A 84 -3.11 -17.11 -12.62
N LYS A 85 -3.98 -17.12 -13.63
CA LYS A 85 -4.12 -15.99 -14.54
C LYS A 85 -4.48 -14.74 -13.75
N TYR A 86 -5.35 -14.87 -12.75
CA TYR A 86 -5.69 -13.77 -11.84
C TYR A 86 -4.46 -13.26 -11.08
N LEU A 87 -3.69 -14.14 -10.42
CA LEU A 87 -2.50 -13.73 -9.68
C LEU A 87 -1.42 -13.12 -10.58
N LEU A 88 -1.16 -13.72 -11.73
CA LEU A 88 -0.15 -13.25 -12.69
C LEU A 88 -0.54 -11.90 -13.27
N VAL A 89 -1.76 -11.79 -13.81
CA VAL A 89 -2.24 -10.55 -14.42
C VAL A 89 -2.41 -9.47 -13.35
N GLY A 90 -2.98 -9.79 -12.19
CA GLY A 90 -3.15 -8.85 -11.08
C GLY A 90 -1.81 -8.31 -10.58
N THR A 91 -0.80 -9.17 -10.39
CA THR A 91 0.54 -8.75 -9.98
C THR A 91 1.21 -7.91 -11.07
N ALA A 92 1.12 -8.32 -12.34
CA ALA A 92 1.69 -7.58 -13.46
C ALA A 92 1.06 -6.19 -13.61
N VAL A 93 -0.27 -6.11 -13.57
CA VAL A 93 -1.02 -4.84 -13.61
C VAL A 93 -0.63 -3.97 -12.42
N THR A 94 -0.58 -4.53 -11.20
CA THR A 94 -0.16 -3.79 -9.99
C THR A 94 1.25 -3.21 -10.14
N GLY A 95 2.20 -3.96 -10.71
CA GLY A 95 3.54 -3.45 -10.98
C GLY A 95 3.53 -2.34 -12.04
N VAL A 96 2.83 -2.55 -13.15
CA VAL A 96 2.73 -1.60 -14.27
C VAL A 96 2.05 -0.30 -13.85
N THR A 97 1.02 -0.35 -13.00
CA THR A 97 0.31 0.84 -12.52
C THR A 97 0.96 1.45 -11.28
N GLY A 98 1.50 0.62 -10.39
CA GLY A 98 2.07 1.05 -9.11
C GLY A 98 3.34 1.88 -9.26
N VAL A 99 4.24 1.50 -10.17
CA VAL A 99 5.50 2.23 -10.39
C VAL A 99 5.25 3.67 -10.89
N PRO A 100 4.46 3.91 -11.97
CA PRO A 100 4.09 5.26 -12.37
C PRO A 100 3.37 6.04 -11.27
N SER A 101 2.43 5.41 -10.56
CA SER A 101 1.72 6.05 -9.43
C SER A 101 2.67 6.53 -8.34
N TYR A 102 3.69 5.74 -7.99
CA TYR A 102 4.73 6.16 -7.04
C TYR A 102 5.54 7.36 -7.54
N LEU A 103 5.97 7.33 -8.81
CA LEU A 103 6.73 8.42 -9.42
C LEU A 103 5.92 9.72 -9.51
N LEU A 104 4.61 9.62 -9.69
CA LEU A 104 3.71 10.78 -9.67
C LEU A 104 3.45 11.27 -8.24
N ALA A 105 3.22 10.35 -7.29
CA ALA A 105 2.97 10.69 -5.89
C ALA A 105 4.14 11.46 -5.26
N THR A 106 5.38 11.08 -5.56
CA THR A 106 6.59 11.77 -5.06
C THR A 106 6.78 13.18 -5.64
N ARG A 107 6.06 13.55 -6.70
CA ARG A 107 6.06 14.90 -7.29
C ARG A 107 4.97 15.81 -6.72
N VAL A 108 4.04 15.27 -5.93
CA VAL A 108 2.99 16.07 -5.29
C VAL A 108 3.61 16.89 -4.15
N PRO A 109 3.53 18.23 -4.18
CA PRO A 109 4.20 19.08 -3.20
C PRO A 109 3.48 19.13 -1.84
N SER A 110 2.34 18.45 -1.70
CA SER A 110 1.51 18.47 -0.49
C SER A 110 1.01 17.08 -0.14
N SER A 111 1.35 16.61 1.06
CA SER A 111 0.86 15.34 1.61
C SER A 111 -0.66 15.36 1.81
N VAL A 112 -1.24 16.54 2.10
CA VAL A 112 -2.70 16.71 2.20
C VAL A 112 -3.35 16.52 0.83
N ALA A 113 -2.78 17.10 -0.23
CA ALA A 113 -3.29 16.89 -1.58
C ALA A 113 -3.24 15.40 -1.94
N LEU A 114 -2.14 14.71 -1.62
CA LEU A 114 -2.00 13.27 -1.83
C LEU A 114 -3.08 12.47 -1.10
N ALA A 115 -3.39 12.80 0.15
CA ALA A 115 -4.43 12.13 0.93
C ALA A 115 -5.84 12.29 0.34
N LEU A 116 -6.06 13.34 -0.45
CA LEU A 116 -7.34 13.61 -1.11
C LEU A 116 -7.43 13.00 -2.52
N VAL A 117 -6.32 12.63 -3.15
CA VAL A 117 -6.33 12.05 -4.51
C VAL A 117 -7.17 10.78 -4.57
N THR A 118 -6.95 9.81 -3.69
CA THR A 118 -7.67 8.53 -3.75
C THR A 118 -9.18 8.70 -3.49
N PRO A 119 -9.62 9.40 -2.42
CA PRO A 119 -11.05 9.68 -2.21
C PRO A 119 -11.70 10.44 -3.37
N THR A 120 -11.03 11.45 -3.92
CA THR A 120 -11.58 12.24 -5.04
C THR A 120 -11.74 11.39 -6.30
N LEU A 121 -10.79 10.53 -6.64
CA LEU A 121 -10.91 9.61 -7.77
C LEU A 121 -12.06 8.62 -7.58
N LEU A 122 -12.22 8.05 -6.38
CA LEU A 122 -13.33 7.13 -6.08
C LEU A 122 -14.70 7.83 -6.23
N THR A 123 -14.84 9.06 -5.70
CA THR A 123 -16.06 9.84 -5.89
C THR A 123 -16.31 10.22 -7.36
N ALA A 124 -15.28 10.61 -8.10
CA ALA A 124 -15.40 10.99 -9.51
C ALA A 124 -15.77 9.81 -10.42
N LEU A 125 -15.36 8.60 -10.06
CA LEU A 125 -15.72 7.36 -10.74
C LEU A 125 -17.08 6.79 -10.30
N GLY A 126 -17.75 7.40 -9.31
CA GLY A 126 -19.04 6.93 -8.78
C GLY A 126 -18.94 5.66 -7.95
N VAL A 127 -17.77 5.40 -7.33
CA VAL A 127 -17.47 4.18 -6.56
C VAL A 127 -17.57 4.42 -5.04
N ALA A 128 -17.79 5.66 -4.62
CA ALA A 128 -17.86 6.07 -3.21
C ALA A 128 -19.30 6.27 -2.71
#